data_AF-A0A090MGA3-F1
#
_entry.id   AF-A0A090MGA3-F1
#
_cell.length_a   1.000
_cell.length_b   1.000
_cell.length_c   1.000
_cell.angle_alpha   90.00
_cell.angle_beta   90.00
_cell.angle_gamma   90.00
#
_symmetry.space_group_name_H-M   'P 1'
#
loop_
_entity.id
_entity.type
_entity.pdbx_description
1 polymer ?
#
loop_
_entity_poly.entity_id
_entity_poly.type
_entity_poly.pdbx_seq_one_letter_code
_entity_poly.pdbx_strand_id
1 'polypeptide(L)'
;MTRRQEEAWNEFNRGITQVVTGADIRGIYTPERLHRDCLDTVVQFLDHPFKSGNHYDSIIISALAVMGLDEGGGWVPVMNYTPVYSAVVKVARYLVLYQSILERQGQVRQLSQWGSKQQAEEDAEGLFQIVRRKVRRFMVRMPEGEDAQPSPMNWIINTRTYGMRIRYTTPASETIDWRGDQIIHGRVRIRMSEISDMLHGLVGQARQTLLRLASGRVGAEDKEDDADDEDDKDGVHVQQWPPSLDILPSIPWSKIQDRHGESTLEHSFLRDEENRGWAEKGEGWVRNQIETSVSRTKVWLARPFNKKCPYQEHAIRGYSRMVEQFRSQLFMLMHMLGGQPARATEILGLRMWNTMNGGVRNIFIHEGMVCFVTMYHKGFRQTEKVKVIHRYLPREVGELLVWYMWLVLPFWQKVQRRMKKKNRRSAFLWADEVVSEKGRKESKIWHAKVREGEGSEQERQKAKEEEAAFMDWFREPYCTKDCL
;
A
#
# COMPACT_ATOMS: atom_id res chain seq x y z
N MET A 1 -16.40 31.17 -24.74
CA MET A 1 -15.50 30.31 -25.55
C MET A 1 -14.51 31.17 -26.31
N THR A 2 -13.27 30.71 -26.49
CA THR A 2 -12.34 31.32 -27.45
C THR A 2 -12.62 30.81 -28.87
N ARG A 3 -12.16 31.51 -29.92
CA ARG A 3 -12.32 31.06 -31.31
C ARG A 3 -11.82 29.62 -31.54
N ARG A 4 -10.67 29.27 -30.95
CA ARG A 4 -10.12 27.90 -31.03
C ARG A 4 -11.01 26.86 -30.33
N GLN A 5 -11.62 27.23 -29.21
CA GLN A 5 -12.56 26.35 -28.49
C GLN A 5 -13.84 26.12 -29.30
N GLU A 6 -14.33 27.17 -29.94
CA GLU A 6 -15.50 27.10 -30.81
C GLU A 6 -15.24 26.25 -32.06
N GLU A 7 -14.07 26.40 -32.70
CA GLU A 7 -13.65 25.56 -33.83
C GLU A 7 -13.59 24.08 -33.45
N ALA A 8 -12.92 23.73 -32.34
CA ALA A 8 -12.81 22.37 -31.86
C ALA A 8 -14.19 21.77 -31.49
N TRP A 9 -15.03 22.55 -30.80
CA TRP A 9 -16.39 22.14 -30.47
C TRP A 9 -17.24 21.90 -31.71
N ASN A 10 -17.18 22.80 -32.70
CA ASN A 10 -17.95 22.68 -33.93
C ASN A 10 -17.52 21.47 -34.76
N GLU A 11 -16.22 21.14 -34.79
CA GLU A 11 -15.72 19.93 -35.44
C GLU A 11 -16.27 18.66 -34.78
N PHE A 12 -16.16 18.57 -33.45
CA PHE A 12 -16.71 17.46 -32.68
C PHE A 12 -18.25 17.33 -32.84
N ASN A 13 -18.97 18.44 -32.69
CA ASN A 13 -20.43 18.47 -32.77
C ASN A 13 -20.93 18.09 -34.17
N ARG A 14 -20.24 18.54 -35.23
CA ARG A 14 -20.54 18.15 -36.61
C ARG A 14 -20.37 16.64 -36.80
N GLY A 15 -19.28 16.06 -36.29
CA GLY A 15 -19.04 14.62 -36.38
C GLY A 15 -20.12 13.79 -35.68
N ILE A 16 -20.45 14.13 -34.43
CA ILE A 16 -21.52 13.47 -33.68
C ILE A 16 -22.86 13.58 -34.40
N THR A 17 -23.21 14.78 -34.87
CA THR A 17 -24.48 15.00 -35.57
C THR A 17 -24.57 14.13 -36.81
N GLN A 18 -23.53 14.08 -37.64
CA GLN A 18 -23.54 13.27 -38.87
C GLN A 18 -23.66 11.76 -38.61
N VAL A 19 -23.06 11.27 -37.52
CA VAL A 19 -23.20 9.86 -37.12
C VAL A 19 -24.59 9.57 -36.58
N VAL A 20 -25.13 10.43 -35.69
CA VAL A 20 -26.46 10.23 -35.08
C VAL A 20 -27.58 10.34 -36.11
N THR A 21 -27.48 11.26 -37.07
CA THR A 21 -28.48 11.42 -38.14
C THR A 21 -28.32 10.43 -39.29
N GLY A 22 -27.32 9.54 -39.24
CA GLY A 22 -27.02 8.60 -40.33
C GLY A 22 -26.53 9.25 -41.62
N ALA A 23 -26.09 10.52 -41.56
CA ALA A 23 -25.61 11.27 -42.72
C ALA A 23 -24.15 10.94 -43.10
N ASP A 24 -23.40 10.29 -42.20
CA ASP A 24 -22.04 9.79 -42.48
C ASP A 24 -22.06 8.49 -43.31
N ILE A 25 -22.52 8.59 -44.56
CA ILE A 25 -22.63 7.46 -45.49
C ILE A 25 -21.25 6.86 -45.82
N ARG A 26 -20.17 7.65 -45.67
CA ARG A 26 -18.80 7.25 -46.00
C ARG A 26 -18.02 6.68 -44.81
N GLY A 27 -18.59 6.67 -43.60
CA GLY A 27 -17.91 6.21 -42.38
C GLY A 27 -16.67 7.02 -42.03
N ILE A 28 -16.69 8.34 -42.29
CA ILE A 28 -15.57 9.26 -42.07
C ILE A 28 -15.33 9.50 -40.57
N TYR A 29 -16.38 9.38 -39.74
CA TYR A 29 -16.33 9.60 -38.30
C TYR A 29 -16.37 8.27 -37.55
N THR A 30 -15.23 7.61 -37.49
CA THR A 30 -15.09 6.39 -36.68
C THR A 30 -15.19 6.72 -35.19
N PRO A 31 -15.54 5.75 -34.32
CA PRO A 31 -15.55 5.97 -32.87
C PRO A 31 -14.22 6.53 -32.34
N GLU A 32 -13.08 6.06 -32.85
CA GLU A 32 -11.75 6.53 -32.46
C GLU A 32 -11.53 8.00 -32.83
N ARG A 33 -12.04 8.44 -33.99
CA ARG A 33 -11.96 9.82 -34.42
C ARG A 33 -12.83 10.72 -33.54
N LEU A 34 -14.08 10.32 -33.29
CA LEU A 34 -14.97 11.09 -32.41
C LEU A 34 -14.44 11.20 -30.98
N HIS A 35 -13.84 10.12 -30.44
CA HIS A 35 -13.16 10.16 -29.15
C HIS A 35 -11.97 11.11 -29.17
N ARG A 36 -11.20 11.17 -30.27
CA ARG A 36 -10.09 12.11 -30.44
C ARG A 36 -10.58 13.56 -30.49
N ASP A 37 -11.62 13.85 -31.27
CA ASP A 37 -12.19 15.19 -31.40
C ASP A 37 -12.78 15.68 -30.05
N CYS A 38 -13.42 14.78 -29.30
CA CYS A 38 -13.89 15.05 -27.94
C CYS A 38 -12.73 15.38 -26.99
N LEU A 39 -11.67 14.56 -27.00
CA LEU A 39 -10.49 14.78 -26.18
C LEU A 39 -9.82 16.12 -26.49
N ASP A 40 -9.66 16.44 -27.77
CA ASP A 40 -9.03 17.69 -28.22
C ASP A 40 -9.86 18.90 -27.78
N THR A 41 -11.19 18.80 -27.89
CA THR A 41 -12.12 19.81 -27.39
C THR A 41 -11.98 20.03 -25.88
N VAL A 42 -11.97 18.95 -25.09
CA VAL A 42 -11.85 19.04 -23.62
C VAL A 42 -10.51 19.62 -23.20
N VAL A 43 -9.39 19.21 -23.84
CA VAL A 43 -8.09 19.80 -23.52
C VAL A 43 -8.04 21.27 -23.94
N GLN A 44 -8.70 21.65 -25.02
CA GLN A 44 -8.79 23.06 -25.43
C GLN A 44 -9.59 23.91 -24.42
N PHE A 45 -10.55 23.32 -23.68
CA PHE A 45 -11.21 23.99 -22.56
C PHE A 45 -10.27 24.25 -21.37
N LEU A 46 -9.29 23.37 -21.15
CA LEU A 46 -8.25 23.54 -20.12
C LEU A 46 -7.19 24.57 -20.55
N ASP A 47 -6.81 24.56 -21.83
CA ASP A 47 -5.92 25.56 -22.46
C ASP A 47 -6.67 26.87 -22.80
N HIS A 48 -7.25 27.49 -21.77
CA HIS A 48 -7.93 28.78 -21.86
C HIS A 48 -7.09 29.84 -21.15
N PRO A 49 -6.44 30.76 -21.87
CA PRO A 49 -5.74 31.88 -21.22
C PRO A 49 -6.72 32.99 -20.81
N PHE A 50 -6.66 33.45 -19.57
CA PHE A 50 -7.50 34.54 -19.04
C PHE A 50 -7.00 35.93 -19.43
N LYS A 51 -7.13 36.26 -20.72
CA LYS A 51 -6.67 37.55 -21.27
C LYS A 51 -7.43 38.76 -20.74
N SER A 52 -8.73 38.62 -20.49
CA SER A 52 -9.63 39.69 -20.03
C SER A 52 -9.64 39.87 -18.51
N GLY A 53 -8.96 38.99 -17.76
CA GLY A 53 -9.09 38.90 -16.30
C GLY A 53 -10.42 38.28 -15.83
N ASN A 54 -11.41 38.07 -16.71
CA ASN A 54 -12.67 37.43 -16.36
C ASN A 54 -12.54 35.90 -16.40
N HIS A 55 -12.47 35.27 -15.22
CA HIS A 55 -12.34 33.82 -15.10
C HIS A 55 -13.64 33.07 -15.46
N TYR A 56 -14.80 33.72 -15.42
CA TYR A 56 -16.10 33.10 -15.72
C TYR A 56 -16.34 32.83 -17.21
N ASP A 57 -15.47 33.35 -18.09
CA ASP A 57 -15.49 33.03 -19.51
C ASP A 57 -15.01 31.58 -19.79
N SER A 58 -14.39 30.93 -18.81
CA SER A 58 -14.02 29.52 -18.89
C SER A 58 -15.21 28.61 -18.63
N ILE A 59 -15.48 27.74 -19.59
CA ILE A 59 -16.48 26.67 -19.48
C ILE A 59 -16.21 25.79 -18.26
N ILE A 60 -14.95 25.45 -17.99
CA ILE A 60 -14.59 24.58 -16.87
C ILE A 60 -14.90 25.27 -15.54
N ILE A 61 -14.58 26.56 -15.40
CA ILE A 61 -14.88 27.31 -14.17
C ILE A 61 -16.39 27.48 -14.01
N SER A 62 -17.11 27.78 -15.07
CA SER A 62 -18.57 27.91 -15.02
C SER A 62 -19.26 26.59 -14.69
N ALA A 63 -18.83 25.48 -15.28
CA ALA A 63 -19.31 24.14 -14.93
C ALA A 63 -19.00 23.79 -13.48
N LEU A 64 -17.81 24.14 -12.98
CA LEU A 64 -17.47 24.00 -11.56
C LEU A 64 -18.42 24.82 -10.71
N ALA A 65 -18.65 26.10 -11.01
CA ALA A 65 -19.56 26.95 -10.27
C ALA A 65 -20.97 26.33 -10.14
N VAL A 66 -21.51 25.74 -11.22
CA VAL A 66 -22.78 25.01 -11.18
C VAL A 66 -22.72 23.78 -10.28
N MET A 67 -21.65 22.99 -10.33
CA MET A 67 -21.46 21.85 -9.42
C MET A 67 -21.29 22.27 -7.94
N GLY A 68 -21.07 23.56 -7.67
CA GLY A 68 -20.99 24.12 -6.33
C GLY A 68 -22.37 24.40 -5.70
N LEU A 69 -23.46 24.22 -6.45
CA LEU A 69 -24.83 24.35 -5.96
C LEU A 69 -25.31 23.04 -5.36
N ASP A 70 -25.97 23.14 -4.21
CA ASP A 70 -26.64 22.05 -3.51
C ASP A 70 -28.09 21.89 -3.99
N GLU A 71 -28.70 20.73 -3.75
CA GLU A 71 -30.09 20.43 -4.17
C GLU A 71 -31.11 21.40 -3.55
N GLY A 72 -30.81 21.94 -2.36
CA GLY A 72 -31.62 22.96 -1.70
C GLY A 72 -31.41 24.40 -2.19
N GLY A 73 -30.64 24.62 -3.26
CA GLY A 73 -30.29 25.95 -3.76
C GLY A 73 -29.22 26.68 -2.94
N GLY A 74 -28.61 26.00 -1.96
CA GLY A 74 -27.47 26.49 -1.19
C GLY A 74 -26.13 26.24 -1.86
N TRP A 75 -25.03 26.63 -1.20
CA TRP A 75 -23.67 26.32 -1.65
C TRP A 75 -23.15 25.06 -0.97
N VAL A 76 -22.48 24.19 -1.74
CA VAL A 76 -21.83 23.00 -1.20
C VAL A 76 -20.71 23.41 -0.23
N PRO A 77 -20.65 22.84 0.99
CA PRO A 77 -19.61 23.16 1.95
C PRO A 77 -18.20 22.88 1.41
N VAL A 78 -17.22 23.68 1.83
CA VAL A 78 -15.80 23.57 1.42
C VAL A 78 -15.26 22.15 1.64
N MET A 79 -15.68 21.48 2.71
CA MET A 79 -15.28 20.11 3.05
C MET A 79 -15.68 19.08 1.98
N ASN A 80 -16.85 19.28 1.35
CA ASN A 80 -17.41 18.37 0.36
C ASN A 80 -17.04 18.79 -1.06
N TYR A 81 -16.81 20.08 -1.29
CA TYR A 81 -16.53 20.62 -2.62
C TYR A 81 -15.03 20.59 -3.01
N THR A 82 -14.11 20.74 -2.05
CA THR A 82 -12.64 20.66 -2.31
C THR A 82 -12.20 19.34 -2.97
N PRO A 83 -12.78 18.16 -2.63
CA PRO A 83 -12.56 16.92 -3.37
C PRO A 83 -12.89 17.00 -4.87
N VAL A 84 -13.92 17.75 -5.27
CA VAL A 84 -14.31 17.93 -6.68
C VAL A 84 -13.19 18.58 -7.48
N TYR A 85 -12.59 19.66 -6.96
CA TYR A 85 -11.41 20.28 -7.57
C TYR A 85 -10.24 19.30 -7.71
N SER A 86 -10.02 18.45 -6.70
CA SER A 86 -8.97 17.43 -6.73
C SER A 86 -9.21 16.40 -7.84
N ALA A 87 -10.46 15.97 -8.02
CA ALA A 87 -10.88 15.06 -9.07
C ALA A 87 -10.66 15.67 -10.46
N VAL A 88 -11.09 16.91 -10.68
CA VAL A 88 -10.89 17.63 -11.95
C VAL A 88 -9.41 17.75 -12.28
N VAL A 89 -8.56 18.14 -11.32
CA VAL A 89 -7.11 18.21 -11.54
C VAL A 89 -6.55 16.86 -11.97
N LYS A 90 -6.96 15.77 -11.32
CA LYS A 90 -6.48 14.42 -11.64
C LYS A 90 -6.94 13.97 -13.03
N VAL A 91 -8.22 14.13 -13.36
CA VAL A 91 -8.78 13.78 -14.67
C VAL A 91 -8.11 14.59 -15.78
N ALA A 92 -7.95 15.91 -15.59
CA ALA A 92 -7.27 16.78 -16.54
C ALA A 92 -5.83 16.30 -16.84
N ARG A 93 -5.07 15.87 -15.83
CA ARG A 93 -3.72 15.30 -16.05
C ARG A 93 -3.73 14.06 -16.94
N TYR A 94 -4.68 13.15 -16.70
CA TYR A 94 -4.81 11.95 -17.52
C TYR A 94 -5.22 12.28 -18.96
N LEU A 95 -6.15 13.20 -19.16
CA LEU A 95 -6.56 13.63 -20.49
C LEU A 95 -5.40 14.28 -21.25
N VAL A 96 -4.63 15.17 -20.63
CA VAL A 96 -3.46 15.79 -21.25
C VAL A 96 -2.40 14.75 -21.62
N LEU A 97 -2.12 13.78 -20.74
CA LEU A 97 -1.19 12.68 -21.04
C LEU A 97 -1.68 11.83 -22.20
N TYR A 98 -2.95 11.44 -22.17
CA TYR A 98 -3.55 10.61 -23.21
C TYR A 98 -3.54 11.32 -24.56
N GLN A 99 -3.87 12.62 -24.59
CA GLN A 99 -3.82 13.44 -25.80
C GLN A 99 -2.40 13.53 -26.36
N SER A 100 -1.39 13.70 -25.49
CA SER A 100 0.03 13.75 -25.90
C SER A 100 0.55 12.40 -26.42
N ILE A 101 0.09 11.26 -25.89
CA ILE A 101 0.41 9.93 -26.42
C ILE A 101 -0.13 9.80 -27.85
N LEU A 102 -1.39 10.18 -28.05
CA LEU A 102 -2.04 10.13 -29.36
C LEU A 102 -1.41 11.12 -30.36
N GLU A 103 -0.98 12.30 -29.92
CA GLU A 103 -0.22 13.25 -30.77
C GLU A 103 1.10 12.66 -31.23
N ARG A 104 1.88 12.07 -30.32
CA ARG A 104 3.13 11.39 -30.70
C ARG A 104 2.88 10.26 -31.68
N GLN A 105 1.87 9.43 -31.45
CA GLN A 105 1.48 8.37 -32.39
C GLN A 105 1.05 8.93 -33.76
N GLY A 106 0.40 10.10 -33.78
CA GLY A 106 0.09 10.83 -35.00
C GLY A 106 1.35 11.25 -35.76
N GLN A 107 2.32 11.86 -35.07
CA GLN A 107 3.61 12.27 -35.65
C GLN A 107 4.39 11.09 -36.21
N VAL A 108 4.52 9.99 -35.44
CA VAL A 108 5.20 8.77 -35.90
C VAL A 108 4.50 8.22 -37.15
N ARG A 109 3.16 8.21 -37.20
CA ARG A 109 2.41 7.76 -38.38
C ARG A 109 2.67 8.65 -39.60
N GLN A 110 2.78 9.97 -39.43
CA GLN A 110 3.09 10.89 -40.53
C GLN A 110 4.53 10.70 -41.02
N LEU A 111 5.51 10.59 -40.12
CA LEU A 111 6.92 10.38 -40.48
C LEU A 111 7.16 9.01 -41.12
N SER A 112 6.41 7.98 -40.70
CA SER A 112 6.46 6.64 -41.29
C SER A 112 5.96 6.60 -42.74
N GLN A 113 5.30 7.66 -43.24
CA GLN A 113 4.94 7.76 -44.66
C GLN A 113 6.16 8.01 -45.55
N TRP A 114 7.23 8.59 -44.99
CA TRP A 114 8.42 9.03 -45.73
C TRP A 114 9.70 8.30 -45.29
N GLY A 115 9.61 7.33 -44.37
CA GLY A 115 10.76 6.62 -43.81
C GLY A 115 10.41 5.32 -43.09
N SER A 116 11.43 4.61 -42.60
CA SER A 116 11.23 3.39 -41.82
C SER A 116 10.56 3.69 -40.48
N LYS A 117 9.81 2.73 -39.92
CA LYS A 117 9.13 2.90 -38.64
C LYS A 117 10.09 3.23 -37.49
N GLN A 118 11.29 2.65 -37.48
CA GLN A 118 12.30 2.93 -36.46
C GLN A 118 12.80 4.38 -36.54
N GLN A 119 13.09 4.85 -37.76
CA GLN A 119 13.54 6.21 -37.97
C GLN A 119 12.44 7.23 -37.64
N ALA A 120 11.19 6.94 -38.01
CA ALA A 120 10.05 7.76 -37.62
C ALA A 120 9.81 7.82 -36.10
N GLU A 121 10.14 6.76 -35.36
CA GLU A 121 10.05 6.75 -33.89
C GLU A 121 11.16 7.55 -33.21
N GLU A 122 12.34 7.60 -33.83
CA GLU A 122 13.51 8.39 -33.38
C GLU A 122 13.36 9.88 -33.70
N ASP A 123 12.83 10.21 -34.88
CA ASP A 123 12.63 11.58 -35.35
C ASP A 123 11.41 12.26 -34.71
N ALA A 124 10.43 11.49 -34.22
CA ALA A 124 9.25 12.02 -33.55
C ALA A 124 9.59 12.68 -32.21
N GLU A 125 8.89 13.75 -31.87
CA GLU A 125 9.09 14.47 -30.62
C GLU A 125 8.88 13.54 -29.41
N GLY A 126 9.79 13.65 -28.43
CA GLY A 126 9.73 12.82 -27.23
C GLY A 126 8.43 13.08 -26.45
N LEU A 127 7.75 12.01 -26.00
CA LEU A 127 6.48 12.15 -25.25
C LEU A 127 6.62 13.10 -24.06
N PHE A 128 7.76 13.05 -23.37
CA PHE A 128 8.07 13.93 -22.26
C PHE A 128 8.08 15.42 -22.64
N GLN A 129 8.67 15.77 -23.80
CA GLN A 129 8.72 17.15 -24.28
C GLN A 129 7.32 17.67 -24.62
N ILE A 130 6.51 16.85 -25.30
CA ILE A 130 5.11 17.19 -25.63
C ILE A 130 4.33 17.48 -24.35
N VAL A 131 4.40 16.59 -23.35
CA VAL A 131 3.63 16.79 -22.11
C VAL A 131 4.17 17.96 -21.30
N ARG A 132 5.50 18.11 -21.19
CA ARG A 132 6.13 19.23 -20.47
C ARG A 132 5.69 20.58 -21.01
N ARG A 133 5.64 20.72 -22.34
CA ARG A 133 5.16 21.93 -23.01
C ARG A 133 3.71 22.26 -22.62
N LYS A 134 2.81 21.28 -22.67
CA LYS A 134 1.40 21.47 -22.27
C LYS A 134 1.26 21.80 -20.79
N VAL A 135 2.02 21.09 -19.94
CA VAL A 135 1.98 21.28 -18.50
C VAL A 135 2.41 22.69 -18.12
N ARG A 136 3.57 23.14 -18.63
CA ARG A 136 4.08 24.51 -18.40
C ARG A 136 3.12 25.58 -18.91
N ARG A 137 2.45 25.31 -20.04
CA ARG A 137 1.54 26.27 -20.65
C ARG A 137 0.25 26.48 -19.87
N PHE A 138 -0.41 25.41 -19.40
CA PHE A 138 -1.75 25.57 -18.82
C PHE A 138 -2.09 24.65 -17.64
N MET A 139 -1.16 23.82 -17.13
CA MET A 139 -1.41 22.93 -15.97
C MET A 139 -0.62 23.33 -14.71
N VAL A 140 0.05 24.48 -14.70
CA VAL A 140 0.84 24.98 -13.57
C VAL A 140 0.00 25.78 -12.56
N ARG A 141 0.50 25.83 -11.31
CA ARG A 141 -0.10 26.61 -10.21
C ARG A 141 0.28 28.09 -10.24
N MET A 142 1.46 28.40 -10.79
CA MET A 142 1.97 29.76 -10.98
C MET A 142 2.56 29.79 -12.39
N PRO A 143 2.01 30.57 -13.31
CA PRO A 143 2.61 30.75 -14.63
C PRO A 143 3.96 31.47 -14.47
N GLU A 144 5.03 30.91 -15.04
CA GLU A 144 6.37 31.48 -15.00
C GLU A 144 6.68 32.21 -16.32
N GLY A 145 7.21 33.44 -16.24
CA GLY A 145 7.55 34.29 -17.39
C GLY A 145 6.68 35.55 -17.47
N GLU A 146 7.24 36.65 -17.99
CA GLU A 146 6.56 37.95 -18.08
C GLU A 146 5.27 37.89 -18.92
N ASP A 147 5.24 37.05 -19.96
CA ASP A 147 4.09 36.89 -20.86
C ASP A 147 3.09 35.80 -20.42
N ALA A 148 3.30 35.19 -19.26
CA ALA A 148 2.58 33.97 -18.89
C ALA A 148 1.16 34.28 -18.38
N GLN A 149 0.14 33.77 -19.08
CA GLN A 149 -1.27 34.04 -18.78
C GLN A 149 -1.88 32.98 -17.86
N PRO A 150 -2.71 33.36 -16.87
CA PRO A 150 -3.33 32.39 -15.99
C PRO A 150 -4.37 31.55 -16.75
N SER A 151 -4.51 30.29 -16.35
CA SER A 151 -5.43 29.31 -16.95
C SER A 151 -6.49 28.82 -15.94
N PRO A 152 -7.55 28.12 -16.37
CA PRO A 152 -8.51 27.47 -15.47
C PRO A 152 -7.84 26.59 -14.43
N MET A 153 -6.80 25.85 -14.82
CA MET A 153 -6.08 24.98 -13.90
C MET A 153 -5.35 25.75 -12.80
N ASN A 154 -4.77 26.90 -13.14
CA ASN A 154 -4.17 27.79 -12.16
C ASN A 154 -5.20 28.20 -11.09
N TRP A 155 -6.38 28.62 -11.53
CA TRP A 155 -7.49 28.98 -10.65
C TRP A 155 -7.93 27.79 -9.79
N ILE A 156 -8.21 26.63 -10.41
CA ILE A 156 -8.67 25.42 -9.72
C ILE A 156 -7.68 24.95 -8.65
N ILE A 157 -6.38 24.93 -8.98
CA ILE A 157 -5.33 24.49 -8.04
C ILE A 157 -5.23 25.47 -6.86
N ASN A 158 -5.33 26.77 -7.12
CA ASN A 158 -5.28 27.79 -6.06
C ASN A 158 -6.52 27.73 -5.17
N THR A 159 -7.73 27.62 -5.75
CA THR A 159 -8.98 27.48 -4.98
C THR A 159 -8.99 26.19 -4.16
N ARG A 160 -8.52 25.07 -4.72
CA ARG A 160 -8.32 23.82 -3.97
C ARG A 160 -7.38 24.00 -2.79
N THR A 161 -6.26 24.70 -3.00
CA THR A 161 -5.26 24.95 -1.94
C THR A 161 -5.85 25.80 -0.83
N TYR A 162 -6.67 26.79 -1.18
CA TYR A 162 -7.40 27.61 -0.22
C TYR A 162 -8.43 26.79 0.56
N GLY A 163 -9.22 25.96 -0.11
CA GLY A 163 -10.18 25.04 0.54
C GLY A 163 -9.50 24.05 1.50
N MET A 164 -8.33 23.53 1.12
CA MET A 164 -7.50 22.71 2.01
C MET A 164 -7.01 23.49 3.24
N ARG A 165 -6.63 24.77 3.08
CA ARG A 165 -6.24 25.62 4.22
C ARG A 165 -7.40 25.80 5.18
N ILE A 166 -8.60 26.14 4.68
CA ILE A 166 -9.83 26.23 5.48
C ILE A 166 -10.05 24.92 6.25
N ARG A 167 -9.96 23.77 5.58
CA ARG A 167 -10.13 22.46 6.23
C ARG A 167 -9.16 22.22 7.39
N TYR A 168 -7.91 22.70 7.29
CA TYR A 168 -6.91 22.51 8.34
C TYR A 168 -6.98 23.55 9.46
N THR A 169 -7.54 24.73 9.19
CA THR A 169 -7.62 25.82 10.18
C THR A 169 -9.00 25.94 10.83
N THR A 170 -10.03 25.36 10.23
CA THR A 170 -11.39 25.39 10.77
C THR A 170 -11.56 24.21 11.73
N PRO A 171 -11.90 24.45 13.01
CA PRO A 171 -12.22 23.37 13.93
C PRO A 171 -13.42 22.59 13.38
N ALA A 172 -13.25 21.29 13.21
CA ALA A 172 -14.35 20.41 12.81
C ALA A 172 -15.34 20.25 13.97
N SER A 173 -16.61 19.97 13.65
CA SER A 173 -17.58 19.55 14.67
C SER A 173 -17.03 18.32 15.40
N GLU A 174 -17.10 18.35 16.73
CA GLU A 174 -16.63 17.26 17.59
C GLU A 174 -17.41 15.99 17.29
N THR A 175 -16.72 14.96 16.80
CA THR A 175 -17.29 13.60 16.67
C THR A 175 -17.04 12.77 17.91
N ILE A 176 -16.03 13.12 18.70
CA ILE A 176 -15.62 12.41 19.92
C ILE A 176 -15.71 13.39 21.10
N ASP A 177 -16.58 13.08 22.06
CA ASP A 177 -16.71 13.81 23.33
C ASP A 177 -16.01 12.99 24.45
N TRP A 178 -15.29 13.69 25.32
CA TRP A 178 -14.58 13.10 26.47
C TRP A 178 -15.23 13.57 27.76
N ARG A 179 -15.77 12.63 28.53
CA ARG A 179 -16.36 12.91 29.85
C ARG A 179 -15.67 12.08 30.91
N GLY A 180 -14.64 12.65 31.54
CA GLY A 180 -13.82 11.93 32.50
C GLY A 180 -13.12 10.74 31.83
N ASP A 181 -13.49 9.52 32.24
CA ASP A 181 -12.96 8.25 31.72
C ASP A 181 -13.77 7.69 30.53
N GLN A 182 -14.84 8.37 30.11
CA GLN A 182 -15.72 7.94 29.02
C GLN A 182 -15.42 8.66 27.71
N ILE A 183 -15.30 7.86 26.65
CA ILE A 183 -15.25 8.29 25.25
C ILE A 183 -16.64 8.10 24.64
N ILE A 184 -17.20 9.17 24.08
CA ILE A 184 -18.52 9.19 23.46
C ILE A 184 -18.35 9.50 21.97
N HIS A 185 -18.80 8.59 21.11
CA HIS A 185 -18.84 8.79 19.66
C HIS A 185 -20.21 8.37 19.11
N GLY A 186 -21.06 9.34 18.82
CA GLY A 186 -22.46 9.11 18.44
C GLY A 186 -23.25 8.41 19.55
N ARG A 187 -23.70 7.18 19.29
CA ARG A 187 -24.42 6.35 20.28
C ARG A 187 -23.50 5.47 21.13
N VAL A 188 -22.23 5.36 20.75
CA VAL A 188 -21.25 4.50 21.42
C VAL A 188 -20.67 5.26 22.60
N ARG A 189 -20.73 4.66 23.78
CA ARG A 189 -20.09 5.14 25.01
C ARG A 189 -19.21 4.03 25.54
N ILE A 190 -17.92 4.31 25.68
CA ILE A 190 -16.93 3.32 26.11
C ILE A 190 -16.05 3.96 27.18
N ARG A 191 -15.76 3.21 28.25
CA ARG A 191 -14.78 3.61 29.27
C ARG A 191 -13.37 3.18 28.89
N MET A 192 -12.37 3.92 29.35
CA MET A 192 -10.97 3.51 29.19
C MET A 192 -10.65 2.14 29.81
N SER A 193 -11.31 1.77 30.92
CA SER A 193 -11.17 0.44 31.52
C SER A 193 -11.62 -0.68 30.58
N GLU A 194 -12.73 -0.47 29.87
CA GLU A 194 -13.27 -1.46 28.92
C GLU A 194 -12.35 -1.65 27.72
N ILE A 195 -11.68 -0.58 27.25
CA ILE A 195 -10.65 -0.67 26.22
C ILE A 195 -9.44 -1.44 26.74
N SER A 196 -8.99 -1.16 27.97
CA SER A 196 -7.88 -1.86 28.61
C SER A 196 -8.18 -3.35 28.75
N ASP A 197 -9.36 -3.71 29.27
CA ASP A 197 -9.81 -5.09 29.46
C ASP A 197 -9.91 -5.82 28.12
N MET A 198 -10.43 -5.15 27.08
CA MET A 198 -10.46 -5.69 25.72
C MET A 198 -9.05 -5.99 25.20
N LEU A 199 -8.08 -5.09 25.40
CA LEU A 199 -6.70 -5.28 24.96
C LEU A 199 -6.00 -6.40 25.74
N HIS A 200 -6.19 -6.48 27.06
CA HIS A 200 -5.70 -7.61 27.86
C HIS A 200 -6.32 -8.94 27.43
N GLY A 201 -7.62 -8.96 27.16
CA GLY A 201 -8.33 -10.11 26.61
C GLY A 201 -7.76 -10.54 25.25
N LEU A 202 -7.46 -9.58 24.38
CA LEU A 202 -6.84 -9.84 23.07
C LEU A 202 -5.42 -10.42 23.21
N VAL A 203 -4.60 -9.92 24.15
CA VAL A 203 -3.29 -10.52 24.47
C VAL A 203 -3.45 -11.97 24.94
N GLY A 204 -4.41 -12.23 25.84
CA GLY A 204 -4.72 -13.58 26.33
C GLY A 204 -5.13 -14.53 25.21
N GLN A 205 -6.04 -14.11 24.34
CA GLN A 205 -6.46 -14.89 23.17
C GLN A 205 -5.31 -15.14 22.19
N ALA A 206 -4.50 -14.12 21.90
CA ALA A 206 -3.33 -14.27 21.03
C ALA A 206 -2.33 -15.28 21.59
N ARG A 207 -2.10 -15.26 22.91
CA ARG A 207 -1.26 -16.23 23.60
C ARG A 207 -1.80 -17.65 23.48
N GLN A 208 -3.11 -17.85 23.67
CA GLN A 208 -3.74 -19.17 23.49
C GLN A 208 -3.63 -19.67 22.04
N THR A 209 -3.90 -18.81 21.05
CA THR A 209 -3.75 -19.17 19.64
C THR A 209 -2.30 -19.54 19.32
N LEU A 210 -1.31 -18.78 19.82
CA LEU A 210 0.10 -19.07 19.63
C LEU A 210 0.52 -20.41 20.24
N LEU A 211 0.07 -20.72 21.47
CA LEU A 211 0.38 -21.99 22.12
C LEU A 211 -0.15 -23.17 21.30
N ARG A 212 -1.38 -23.08 20.80
CA ARG A 212 -1.96 -24.12 19.92
C ARG A 212 -1.16 -24.29 18.63
N LEU A 213 -0.72 -23.19 18.01
CA LEU A 213 0.15 -23.21 16.83
C LEU A 213 1.51 -23.84 17.16
N ALA A 214 2.13 -23.47 18.28
CA ALA A 214 3.44 -23.96 18.69
C ALA A 214 3.43 -25.47 19.04
N SER A 215 2.32 -25.98 19.58
CA SER A 215 2.10 -27.40 19.85
C SER A 215 1.62 -28.20 18.63
N GLY A 216 1.32 -27.53 17.50
CA GLY A 216 0.81 -28.18 16.29
C GLY A 216 -0.58 -28.78 16.45
N ARG A 217 -1.44 -28.25 17.33
CA ARG A 217 -2.82 -28.75 17.50
C ARG A 217 -3.74 -28.15 16.43
N VAL A 218 -4.51 -28.99 15.74
CA VAL A 218 -5.43 -28.56 14.67
C VAL A 218 -6.80 -29.21 14.87
N GLY A 219 -7.81 -28.41 15.23
CA GLY A 219 -9.18 -28.89 15.54
C GLY A 219 -9.78 -28.13 16.73
N ALA A 220 -11.12 -28.03 16.80
CA ALA A 220 -11.83 -27.37 17.91
C ALA A 220 -12.11 -28.32 19.09
N GLU A 221 -11.85 -29.62 18.93
CA GLU A 221 -12.14 -30.67 19.91
C GLU A 221 -10.99 -31.67 19.87
N ASP A 222 -9.93 -31.40 20.61
CA ASP A 222 -9.17 -32.50 21.21
C ASP A 222 -9.95 -32.83 22.49
N LYS A 223 -11.04 -33.61 22.38
CA LYS A 223 -11.45 -34.41 23.53
C LYS A 223 -10.26 -35.34 23.79
N GLU A 224 -9.75 -35.30 25.00
CA GLU A 224 -8.80 -36.31 25.47
C GLU A 224 -9.53 -37.66 25.46
N ASP A 225 -9.53 -38.34 24.31
CA ASP A 225 -9.87 -39.76 24.21
C ASP A 225 -8.65 -40.59 24.66
N ASP A 226 -8.13 -40.29 25.85
CA ASP A 226 -7.28 -41.21 26.63
C ASP A 226 -8.17 -41.81 27.74
N ALA A 227 -9.22 -42.50 27.32
CA ALA A 227 -10.10 -43.29 28.18
C ALA A 227 -10.32 -44.68 27.55
N ASP A 228 -9.23 -45.43 27.43
CA ASP A 228 -9.24 -46.88 27.22
C ASP A 228 -8.47 -47.58 28.37
N ASP A 229 -8.46 -46.99 29.57
CA ASP A 229 -8.11 -47.68 30.82
C ASP A 229 -9.34 -47.65 31.75
N GLU A 230 -10.16 -48.70 31.64
CA GLU A 230 -11.13 -49.08 32.67
C GLU A 230 -10.35 -49.50 33.93
N ASP A 231 -9.97 -48.55 34.78
CA ASP A 231 -9.83 -48.71 36.24
C ASP A 231 -9.07 -47.51 36.83
N ASP A 232 -9.76 -46.40 37.09
CA ASP A 232 -9.53 -45.68 38.35
C ASP A 232 -10.67 -44.69 38.63
N LYS A 233 -11.47 -45.03 39.64
CA LYS A 233 -12.42 -44.12 40.26
C LYS A 233 -11.67 -43.35 41.33
N ASP A 234 -11.26 -42.12 41.04
CA ASP A 234 -11.19 -41.07 42.05
C ASP A 234 -11.21 -39.69 41.38
N GLY A 235 -12.26 -38.93 41.66
CA GLY A 235 -12.48 -37.63 41.05
C GLY A 235 -11.51 -36.60 41.59
N VAL A 236 -10.58 -36.11 40.75
CA VAL A 236 -9.80 -34.89 41.04
C VAL A 236 -9.42 -34.16 39.73
N HIS A 237 -9.78 -32.87 39.70
CA HIS A 237 -9.33 -31.78 38.81
C HIS A 237 -9.75 -31.75 37.33
N VAL A 238 -10.83 -31.01 37.06
CA VAL A 238 -11.00 -30.22 35.82
C VAL A 238 -9.83 -29.23 35.75
N GLN A 239 -8.78 -29.56 34.99
CA GLN A 239 -7.69 -28.62 34.73
C GLN A 239 -8.22 -27.48 33.85
N GLN A 240 -8.35 -26.30 34.45
CA GLN A 240 -8.54 -25.06 33.72
C GLN A 240 -7.35 -24.83 32.78
N TRP A 241 -7.62 -24.98 31.49
CA TRP A 241 -6.79 -24.48 30.42
C TRP A 241 -6.71 -22.94 30.47
N PRO A 242 -5.55 -22.30 30.25
CA PRO A 242 -4.30 -22.83 29.69
C PRO A 242 -3.21 -23.17 30.72
N PRO A 243 -2.25 -24.05 30.37
CA PRO A 243 -1.05 -24.28 31.19
C PRO A 243 -0.12 -23.05 31.19
N SER A 244 0.79 -22.99 32.16
CA SER A 244 1.80 -21.93 32.28
C SER A 244 2.72 -21.83 31.05
N LEU A 245 3.35 -20.66 30.87
CA LEU A 245 4.31 -20.35 29.80
C LEU A 245 5.50 -21.34 29.70
N ASP A 246 5.68 -22.20 30.71
CA ASP A 246 6.80 -23.15 30.85
C ASP A 246 6.86 -24.19 29.72
N ILE A 247 5.81 -24.29 28.89
CA ILE A 247 5.79 -25.15 27.71
C ILE A 247 6.65 -24.58 26.57
N LEU A 248 6.76 -23.26 26.44
CA LEU A 248 7.53 -22.63 25.37
C LEU A 248 8.98 -22.40 25.79
N PRO A 249 9.93 -22.46 24.84
CA PRO A 249 11.32 -22.18 25.15
C PRO A 249 11.46 -20.72 25.60
N SER A 250 12.11 -20.53 26.75
CA SER A 250 12.35 -19.20 27.33
C SER A 250 13.26 -18.36 26.45
N ILE A 251 12.90 -17.09 26.28
CA ILE A 251 13.63 -16.10 25.50
C ILE A 251 14.61 -15.37 26.44
N PRO A 252 15.94 -15.44 26.20
CA PRO A 252 16.92 -14.83 27.10
C PRO A 252 17.07 -13.32 26.83
N TRP A 253 16.04 -12.52 27.13
CA TRP A 253 15.92 -11.10 26.79
C TRP A 253 17.16 -10.24 27.10
N SER A 254 17.82 -10.48 28.23
CA SER A 254 19.02 -9.74 28.65
C SER A 254 20.29 -10.09 27.87
N LYS A 255 20.29 -11.21 27.14
CA LYS A 255 21.44 -11.72 26.38
C LYS A 255 21.24 -11.63 24.87
N ILE A 256 20.06 -11.21 24.40
CA ILE A 256 19.81 -11.08 22.96
C ILE A 256 20.70 -9.98 22.40
N GLN A 257 21.55 -10.34 21.45
CA GLN A 257 22.28 -9.37 20.67
C GLN A 257 21.55 -9.07 19.37
N ASP A 258 21.48 -7.79 18.99
CA ASP A 258 20.95 -7.37 17.70
C ASP A 258 21.81 -6.23 17.13
N ARG A 259 22.54 -6.53 16.05
CA ARG A 259 23.38 -5.56 15.34
C ARG A 259 22.54 -4.77 14.33
N HIS A 260 22.10 -3.58 14.72
CA HIS A 260 21.20 -2.76 13.87
C HIS A 260 21.85 -2.24 12.59
N GLY A 261 23.17 -2.02 12.61
CA GLY A 261 23.94 -1.55 11.45
C GLY A 261 24.32 -2.65 10.45
N GLU A 262 24.03 -3.91 10.77
CA GLU A 262 24.39 -5.04 9.93
C GLU A 262 23.51 -5.08 8.67
N SER A 263 24.14 -5.08 7.50
CA SER A 263 23.48 -5.05 6.19
C SER A 263 23.60 -6.36 5.40
N THR A 264 24.26 -7.38 5.96
CA THR A 264 24.36 -8.70 5.34
C THR A 264 22.99 -9.28 5.00
N LEU A 265 22.96 -10.03 3.90
CA LEU A 265 21.75 -10.63 3.36
C LEU A 265 21.16 -11.65 4.36
N GLU A 266 19.85 -11.62 4.55
CA GLU A 266 19.09 -12.48 5.46
C GLU A 266 19.44 -12.36 6.95
N HIS A 267 20.25 -11.37 7.34
CA HIS A 267 20.54 -11.13 8.75
C HIS A 267 19.29 -10.68 9.53
N SER A 268 19.13 -11.26 10.72
CA SER A 268 18.17 -10.89 11.78
C SER A 268 18.71 -11.36 13.12
N PHE A 269 18.17 -10.85 14.24
CA PHE A 269 18.59 -11.29 15.59
C PHE A 269 18.43 -12.81 15.79
N LEU A 270 17.45 -13.46 15.15
CA LEU A 270 17.28 -14.92 15.22
C LEU A 270 18.39 -15.71 14.49
N ARG A 271 19.18 -15.04 13.64
CA ARG A 271 20.29 -15.62 12.88
C ARG A 271 21.65 -15.03 13.25
N ASP A 272 21.69 -14.22 14.31
CA ASP A 272 22.94 -13.68 14.83
C ASP A 272 23.76 -14.80 15.47
N GLU A 273 25.07 -14.80 15.24
CA GLU A 273 26.00 -15.82 15.73
C GLU A 273 25.96 -15.91 17.27
N GLU A 274 25.81 -14.78 17.95
CA GLU A 274 25.79 -14.67 19.42
C GLU A 274 24.49 -15.22 20.01
N ASN A 275 23.42 -15.29 19.22
CA ASN A 275 22.12 -15.82 19.63
C ASN A 275 21.94 -17.31 19.33
N ARG A 276 22.91 -17.93 18.64
CA ARG A 276 22.81 -19.30 18.15
C ARG A 276 22.47 -20.32 19.25
N GLY A 277 23.08 -20.19 20.43
CA GLY A 277 22.92 -21.15 21.53
C GLY A 277 21.49 -21.27 22.08
N TRP A 278 20.67 -20.20 21.98
CA TRP A 278 19.26 -20.29 22.35
C TRP A 278 18.37 -20.46 21.12
N ALA A 279 18.68 -19.82 19.98
CA ALA A 279 17.86 -19.87 18.78
C ALA A 279 17.74 -21.28 18.18
N GLU A 280 18.78 -22.12 18.28
CA GLU A 280 18.73 -23.51 17.78
C GLU A 280 17.70 -24.38 18.51
N LYS A 281 17.37 -24.07 19.77
CA LYS A 281 16.37 -24.82 20.55
C LYS A 281 14.97 -24.77 19.96
N GLY A 282 14.66 -23.72 19.19
CA GLY A 282 13.39 -23.56 18.50
C GLY A 282 13.37 -24.19 17.10
N GLU A 283 14.51 -24.65 16.59
CA GLU A 283 14.55 -25.20 15.24
C GLU A 283 13.74 -26.50 15.14
N GLY A 284 12.70 -26.48 14.30
CA GLY A 284 11.83 -27.64 14.13
C GLY A 284 10.87 -27.87 15.29
N TRP A 285 10.74 -26.93 16.23
CA TRP A 285 9.89 -27.04 17.43
C TRP A 285 8.50 -27.64 17.14
N VAL A 286 7.71 -26.99 16.28
CA VAL A 286 6.33 -27.43 15.97
C VAL A 286 6.29 -28.83 15.39
N ARG A 287 7.26 -29.17 14.53
CA ARG A 287 7.36 -30.50 13.95
C ARG A 287 7.64 -31.56 15.02
N ASN A 288 8.58 -31.28 15.92
CA ASN A 288 8.90 -32.19 17.02
C ASN A 288 7.66 -32.40 17.92
N GLN A 289 6.91 -31.33 18.23
CA GLN A 289 5.68 -31.41 19.02
C GLN A 289 4.59 -32.26 18.36
N ILE A 290 4.48 -32.22 17.03
CA ILE A 290 3.58 -33.08 16.25
C ILE A 290 4.03 -34.54 16.36
N GLU A 291 5.33 -34.81 16.20
CA GLU A 291 5.93 -36.15 16.23
C GLU A 291 5.89 -36.80 17.63
N THR A 292 5.87 -36.00 18.71
CA THR A 292 5.79 -36.51 20.10
C THR A 292 4.47 -37.23 20.41
N SER A 293 3.37 -36.89 19.73
CA SER A 293 2.06 -37.51 19.98
C SER A 293 1.57 -38.31 18.78
N VAL A 294 1.15 -39.55 19.06
CA VAL A 294 0.58 -40.45 18.04
C VAL A 294 -0.69 -39.85 17.44
N SER A 295 -1.56 -39.25 18.26
CA SER A 295 -2.81 -38.60 17.83
C SER A 295 -2.53 -37.42 16.90
N ARG A 296 -1.61 -36.51 17.27
CA ARG A 296 -1.21 -35.37 16.41
C ARG A 296 -0.54 -35.84 15.12
N THR A 297 0.27 -36.88 15.19
CA THR A 297 0.90 -37.49 14.02
C THR A 297 -0.14 -38.05 13.06
N LYS A 298 -1.20 -38.71 13.54
CA LYS A 298 -2.33 -39.19 12.72
C LYS A 298 -3.09 -38.05 12.04
N VAL A 299 -3.32 -36.94 12.74
CA VAL A 299 -3.97 -35.74 12.20
C VAL A 299 -3.12 -35.09 11.10
N TRP A 300 -1.81 -34.92 11.35
CA TRP A 300 -0.94 -34.21 10.43
C TRP A 300 -0.45 -35.03 9.25
N LEU A 301 -0.09 -36.31 9.42
CA LEU A 301 0.60 -37.08 8.39
C LEU A 301 -0.35 -37.95 7.57
N ALA A 302 -0.23 -37.87 6.24
CA ALA A 302 -0.99 -38.72 5.34
C ALA A 302 -0.48 -40.16 5.35
N ARG A 303 -1.40 -41.13 5.38
CA ARG A 303 -1.12 -42.57 5.16
C ARG A 303 -1.95 -43.03 3.95
N PRO A 304 -1.35 -43.53 2.85
CA PRO A 304 0.09 -43.75 2.61
C PRO A 304 0.89 -42.45 2.45
N PHE A 305 2.20 -42.53 2.76
CA PHE A 305 3.08 -41.37 2.80
C PHE A 305 3.30 -40.77 1.41
N ASN A 306 2.83 -39.54 1.21
CA ASN A 306 3.06 -38.82 -0.04
C ASN A 306 4.43 -38.12 0.00
N LYS A 307 5.39 -38.61 -0.82
CA LYS A 307 6.75 -38.04 -0.91
C LYS A 307 6.78 -36.54 -1.28
N LYS A 308 5.73 -36.00 -1.93
CA LYS A 308 5.66 -34.58 -2.33
C LYS A 308 5.15 -33.66 -1.21
N CYS A 309 4.14 -34.09 -0.46
CA CYS A 309 3.61 -33.35 0.69
C CYS A 309 3.12 -34.36 1.74
N PRO A 310 3.84 -34.54 2.86
CA PRO A 310 3.48 -35.55 3.85
C PRO A 310 2.29 -35.14 4.72
N TYR A 311 1.80 -33.90 4.57
CA TYR A 311 0.78 -33.33 5.44
C TYR A 311 -0.64 -33.51 4.87
N GLN A 312 -1.60 -33.83 5.73
CA GLN A 312 -3.01 -33.94 5.38
C GLN A 312 -3.63 -32.58 5.09
N GLU A 313 -4.53 -32.51 4.10
CA GLU A 313 -5.15 -31.25 3.67
C GLU A 313 -5.98 -30.58 4.78
N HIS A 314 -6.71 -31.38 5.56
CA HIS A 314 -7.54 -30.85 6.65
C HIS A 314 -6.68 -30.17 7.74
N ALA A 315 -5.55 -30.78 8.12
CA ALA A 315 -4.60 -30.24 9.08
C ALA A 315 -3.95 -28.94 8.58
N ILE A 316 -3.57 -28.89 7.31
CA ILE A 316 -3.05 -27.69 6.67
C ILE A 316 -4.09 -26.57 6.70
N ARG A 317 -5.33 -26.84 6.27
CA ARG A 317 -6.40 -25.83 6.22
C ARG A 317 -6.71 -25.29 7.61
N GLY A 318 -6.81 -26.17 8.61
CA GLY A 318 -7.04 -25.77 10.00
C GLY A 318 -5.91 -24.93 10.58
N TYR A 319 -4.66 -25.35 10.37
CA TYR A 319 -3.48 -24.60 10.81
C TYR A 319 -3.37 -23.24 10.10
N SER A 320 -3.67 -23.18 8.79
CA SER A 320 -3.69 -21.93 8.02
C SER A 320 -4.66 -20.92 8.61
N ARG A 321 -5.89 -21.33 8.94
CA ARG A 321 -6.90 -20.45 9.55
C ARG A 321 -6.43 -19.94 10.91
N MET A 322 -5.81 -20.80 11.70
CA MET A 322 -5.28 -20.44 13.02
C MET A 322 -4.10 -19.46 12.92
N VAL A 323 -3.23 -19.62 11.91
CA VAL A 323 -2.15 -18.65 11.63
C VAL A 323 -2.74 -17.29 11.25
N GLU A 324 -3.75 -17.23 10.38
CA GLU A 324 -4.37 -15.96 10.00
C GLU A 324 -5.13 -15.31 11.16
N GLN A 325 -5.78 -16.11 12.02
CA GLN A 325 -6.38 -15.62 13.26
C GLN A 325 -5.32 -15.00 14.17
N PHE A 326 -4.22 -15.72 14.43
CA PHE A 326 -3.13 -15.20 15.27
C PHE A 326 -2.51 -13.93 14.68
N ARG A 327 -2.27 -13.91 13.36
CA ARG A 327 -1.72 -12.73 12.68
C ARG A 327 -2.65 -11.52 12.79
N SER A 328 -3.97 -11.72 12.70
CA SER A 328 -4.95 -10.65 12.90
C SER A 328 -4.90 -10.11 14.32
N GLN A 329 -4.82 -10.99 15.33
CA GLN A 329 -4.68 -10.61 16.73
C GLN A 329 -3.37 -9.84 16.97
N LEU A 330 -2.24 -10.37 16.48
CA LEU A 330 -0.92 -9.76 16.60
C LEU A 330 -0.85 -8.41 15.90
N PHE A 331 -1.45 -8.27 14.71
CA PHE A 331 -1.51 -7.02 13.98
C PHE A 331 -2.22 -5.93 14.79
N MET A 332 -3.39 -6.26 15.36
CA MET A 332 -4.15 -5.34 16.20
C MET A 332 -3.35 -4.94 17.45
N LEU A 333 -2.71 -5.90 18.12
CA LEU A 333 -1.86 -5.62 19.29
C LEU A 333 -0.68 -4.72 18.95
N MET A 334 0.05 -5.01 17.86
CA MET A 334 1.16 -4.16 17.42
C MET A 334 0.70 -2.75 17.03
N HIS A 335 -0.48 -2.62 16.43
CA HIS A 335 -1.03 -1.34 15.98
C HIS A 335 -1.52 -0.47 17.15
N MET A 336 -2.18 -1.08 18.14
CA MET A 336 -2.79 -0.37 19.27
C MET A 336 -1.81 -0.12 20.42
N LEU A 337 -0.89 -1.05 20.67
CA LEU A 337 0.03 -1.00 21.81
C LEU A 337 1.46 -0.58 21.46
N GLY A 338 1.81 -0.51 20.17
CA GLY A 338 3.14 -0.11 19.69
C GLY A 338 3.43 1.40 19.74
N GLY A 339 2.69 2.16 20.54
CA GLY A 339 2.73 3.63 20.56
C GLY A 339 1.90 4.23 19.42
N GLN A 340 2.47 5.19 18.68
CA GLN A 340 1.73 5.87 17.60
C GLN A 340 1.34 4.87 16.49
N PRO A 341 0.05 4.77 16.13
CA PRO A 341 -0.40 3.89 15.06
C PRO A 341 0.39 4.11 13.76
N ALA A 342 0.96 3.03 13.22
CA ALA A 342 1.61 3.05 11.92
C ALA A 342 0.58 3.07 10.79
N ARG A 343 0.89 3.73 9.67
CA ARG A 343 0.01 3.67 8.50
C ARG A 343 -0.06 2.25 7.97
N ALA A 344 -1.18 1.88 7.35
CA ALA A 344 -1.37 0.55 6.78
C ALA A 344 -0.18 0.08 5.92
N THR A 345 0.34 0.94 5.04
CA THR A 345 1.50 0.62 4.18
C THR A 345 2.80 0.43 4.95
N GLU A 346 2.96 1.10 6.09
CA GLU A 346 4.16 1.03 6.94
C GLU A 346 4.18 -0.28 7.75
N ILE A 347 3.06 -0.63 8.39
CA ILE A 347 2.94 -1.84 9.22
C ILE A 347 2.84 -3.12 8.38
N LEU A 348 2.15 -3.10 7.24
CA LEU A 348 2.05 -4.27 6.37
C LEU A 348 3.37 -4.57 5.63
N GLY A 349 4.26 -3.58 5.52
CA GLY A 349 5.56 -3.69 4.85
C GLY A 349 6.71 -4.16 5.74
N LEU A 350 6.46 -4.56 7.00
CA LEU A 350 7.51 -4.92 7.95
C LEU A 350 8.30 -6.16 7.52
N ARG A 351 9.62 -6.00 7.41
CA ARG A 351 10.57 -7.08 7.14
C ARG A 351 11.21 -7.62 8.42
N MET A 352 11.32 -8.94 8.50
CA MET A 352 11.94 -9.66 9.62
C MET A 352 13.45 -9.86 9.45
N TRP A 353 13.96 -9.81 8.22
CA TRP A 353 15.38 -9.96 7.92
C TRP A 353 15.78 -9.12 6.71
N ASN A 354 17.08 -8.88 6.59
CA ASN A 354 17.66 -8.06 5.54
C ASN A 354 17.46 -8.69 4.16
N THR A 355 17.16 -7.87 3.16
CA THR A 355 16.90 -8.33 1.79
C THR A 355 17.75 -7.55 0.79
N MET A 356 18.09 -8.19 -0.33
CA MET A 356 18.90 -7.55 -1.38
C MET A 356 18.26 -6.25 -1.91
N ASN A 357 16.94 -6.25 -2.13
CA ASN A 357 16.24 -5.10 -2.71
C ASN A 357 15.69 -4.13 -1.65
N GLY A 358 15.32 -4.65 -0.47
CA GLY A 358 14.73 -3.85 0.61
C GLY A 358 15.73 -3.32 1.63
N GLY A 359 17.00 -3.72 1.54
CA GLY A 359 18.03 -3.37 2.50
C GLY A 359 17.76 -3.94 3.88
N VAL A 360 18.00 -3.11 4.90
CA VAL A 360 17.85 -3.49 6.31
C VAL A 360 16.38 -3.82 6.64
N ARG A 361 16.21 -4.78 7.55
CA ARG A 361 14.92 -5.18 8.10
C ARG A 361 14.25 -4.07 8.91
N ASN A 362 13.03 -4.33 9.37
CA ASN A 362 12.24 -3.37 10.15
C ASN A 362 12.07 -3.79 11.61
N ILE A 363 12.27 -5.05 11.97
CA ILE A 363 12.07 -5.56 13.34
C ILE A 363 13.42 -5.73 14.01
N PHE A 364 13.58 -5.12 15.19
CA PHE A 364 14.81 -5.09 15.95
C PHE A 364 14.56 -5.38 17.42
N ILE A 365 15.62 -5.79 18.12
CA ILE A 365 15.69 -5.82 19.57
C ILE A 365 16.54 -4.64 20.04
N HIS A 366 16.01 -3.83 20.95
CA HIS A 366 16.72 -2.69 21.53
C HIS A 366 16.44 -2.64 23.03
N GLU A 367 17.49 -2.65 23.85
CA GLU A 367 17.38 -2.68 25.33
C GLU A 367 16.45 -3.80 25.83
N GLY A 368 16.59 -4.99 25.23
CA GLY A 368 15.77 -6.15 25.55
C GLY A 368 14.30 -6.02 25.16
N MET A 369 13.87 -4.96 24.46
CA MET A 369 12.51 -4.79 23.95
C MET A 369 12.45 -5.01 22.44
N VAL A 370 11.30 -5.47 21.96
CA VAL A 370 11.05 -5.54 20.52
C VAL A 370 10.61 -4.17 20.03
N CYS A 371 11.25 -3.67 18.98
CA CYS A 371 10.81 -2.48 18.29
C CYS A 371 10.71 -2.72 16.79
N PHE A 372 9.83 -1.96 16.13
CA PHE A 372 9.78 -1.93 14.69
C PHE A 372 9.96 -0.51 14.16
N VAL A 373 10.80 -0.40 13.14
CA VAL A 373 11.26 0.86 12.57
C VAL A 373 10.72 1.01 11.17
N THR A 374 10.01 2.11 10.94
CA THR A 374 9.46 2.45 9.63
C THR A 374 9.99 3.80 9.20
N MET A 375 10.40 3.92 7.93
CA MET A 375 10.80 5.18 7.34
C MET A 375 9.58 5.88 6.75
N TYR A 376 9.31 7.08 7.24
CA TYR A 376 8.22 7.92 6.79
C TYR A 376 8.72 8.96 5.77
N HIS A 377 8.07 9.01 4.60
CA HIS A 377 8.50 9.84 3.45
C HIS A 377 7.54 10.98 3.07
N LYS A 378 6.46 11.25 3.84
CA LYS A 378 5.57 12.38 3.52
C LYS A 378 6.31 13.69 3.80
N GLY A 379 6.51 14.49 2.76
CA GLY A 379 7.22 15.77 2.85
C GLY A 379 8.71 15.69 2.53
N PHE A 380 9.26 14.54 2.14
CA PHE A 380 10.68 14.43 1.77
C PHE A 380 11.09 15.45 0.70
N ARG A 381 10.23 15.67 -0.31
CA ARG A 381 10.45 16.70 -1.35
C ARG A 381 10.47 18.14 -0.84
N GLN A 382 9.90 18.42 0.34
CA GLN A 382 9.88 19.76 0.95
C GLN A 382 10.94 19.92 2.04
N THR A 383 11.33 18.85 2.73
CA THR A 383 12.19 18.92 3.92
C THR A 383 13.51 18.15 3.82
N GLU A 384 13.70 17.34 2.77
CA GLU A 384 14.86 16.43 2.52
C GLU A 384 15.23 15.47 3.66
N LYS A 385 14.44 15.45 4.74
CA LYS A 385 14.64 14.61 5.93
C LYS A 385 13.67 13.44 5.93
N VAL A 386 14.19 12.23 5.92
CA VAL A 386 13.42 11.01 6.19
C VAL A 386 13.14 10.94 7.69
N LYS A 387 11.86 10.87 8.08
CA LYS A 387 11.51 10.68 9.49
C LYS A 387 11.55 9.19 9.81
N VAL A 388 12.53 8.79 10.62
CA VAL A 388 12.64 7.43 11.14
C VAL A 388 11.82 7.34 12.42
N ILE A 389 10.81 6.46 12.46
CA ILE A 389 9.94 6.30 13.62
C ILE A 389 10.19 4.92 14.22
N HIS A 390 10.65 4.92 15.46
CA HIS A 390 10.82 3.72 16.28
C HIS A 390 9.55 3.49 17.09
N ARG A 391 9.01 2.27 17.03
CA ARG A 391 7.82 1.87 17.78
C ARG A 391 8.14 0.67 18.65
N TYR A 392 8.05 0.84 19.95
CA TYR A 392 8.35 -0.20 20.94
C TYR A 392 7.10 -0.96 21.30
N LEU A 393 7.22 -2.28 21.38
CA LEU A 393 6.15 -3.17 21.80
C LEU A 393 6.26 -3.46 23.30
N PRO A 394 5.14 -3.53 24.04
CA PRO A 394 5.13 -4.09 25.39
C PRO A 394 5.70 -5.52 25.41
N ARG A 395 6.24 -5.94 26.55
CA ARG A 395 6.90 -7.24 26.73
C ARG A 395 6.03 -8.39 26.23
N GLU A 396 4.76 -8.36 26.60
CA GLU A 396 3.77 -9.40 26.31
C GLU A 396 3.52 -9.54 24.80
N VAL A 397 3.50 -8.42 24.06
CA VAL A 397 3.33 -8.43 22.60
C VAL A 397 4.64 -8.80 21.90
N GLY A 398 5.77 -8.31 22.42
CA GLY A 398 7.09 -8.64 21.92
C GLY A 398 7.40 -10.14 22.01
N GLU A 399 7.05 -10.78 23.12
CA GLU A 399 7.13 -12.24 23.31
C GLU A 399 6.34 -13.01 22.26
N LEU A 400 5.08 -12.62 22.04
CA LEU A 400 4.23 -13.24 21.02
C LEU A 400 4.85 -13.13 19.63
N LEU A 401 5.40 -11.95 19.27
CA LEU A 401 6.04 -11.75 17.98
C LEU A 401 7.31 -12.60 17.83
N VAL A 402 8.16 -12.64 18.85
CA VAL A 402 9.41 -13.42 18.81
C VAL A 402 9.12 -14.91 18.69
N TRP A 403 8.24 -15.48 19.51
CA TRP A 403 7.86 -16.90 19.40
C TRP A 403 7.18 -17.23 18.07
N TYR A 404 6.37 -16.32 17.53
CA TYR A 404 5.80 -16.51 16.21
C TYR A 404 6.88 -16.58 15.12
N MET A 405 7.81 -15.63 15.11
CA MET A 405 8.93 -15.58 14.16
C MET A 405 9.89 -16.76 14.32
N TRP A 406 10.07 -17.24 15.55
CA TRP A 406 11.05 -18.25 15.93
C TRP A 406 10.54 -19.69 15.76
N LEU A 407 9.30 -19.98 16.21
CA LEU A 407 8.78 -21.35 16.29
C LEU A 407 7.76 -21.66 15.19
N VAL A 408 6.74 -20.80 15.07
CA VAL A 408 5.55 -21.06 14.24
C VAL A 408 5.80 -20.78 12.77
N LEU A 409 6.33 -19.59 12.46
CA LEU A 409 6.50 -19.12 11.09
C LEU A 409 7.49 -19.97 10.27
N PRO A 410 8.65 -20.41 10.80
CA PRO A 410 9.57 -21.26 10.03
C PRO A 410 8.95 -22.62 9.67
N PHE A 411 8.15 -23.20 10.56
CA PHE A 411 7.40 -24.42 10.27
C PHE A 411 6.35 -24.16 9.18
N TRP A 412 5.55 -23.10 9.32
CA TRP A 412 4.53 -22.77 8.33
C TRP A 412 5.11 -22.51 6.94
N GLN A 413 6.21 -21.77 6.85
CA GLN A 413 6.92 -21.55 5.59
C GLN A 413 7.46 -22.86 4.98
N LYS A 414 7.93 -23.82 5.80
CA LYS A 414 8.34 -25.16 5.33
C LYS A 414 7.14 -25.94 4.75
N VAL A 415 5.96 -25.88 5.40
CA VAL A 415 4.71 -26.49 4.90
C VAL A 415 4.30 -25.87 3.56
N GLN A 416 4.21 -24.54 3.49
CA GLN A 416 3.82 -23.83 2.27
C GLN A 416 4.75 -24.10 1.08
N ARG A 417 6.07 -24.20 1.31
CA ARG A 417 7.05 -24.54 0.27
C ARG A 417 6.77 -25.92 -0.34
N ARG A 418 6.47 -26.92 0.49
CA ARG A 418 6.15 -28.29 0.04
C ARG A 418 4.85 -28.32 -0.77
N MET A 419 3.84 -27.55 -0.37
CA MET A 419 2.58 -27.45 -1.12
C MET A 419 2.74 -26.75 -2.47
N LYS A 420 3.38 -25.58 -2.49
CA LYS A 420 3.40 -24.71 -3.67
C LYS A 420 4.57 -24.98 -4.63
N LYS A 421 5.51 -25.88 -4.27
CA LYS A 421 6.77 -26.14 -5.01
C LYS A 421 7.58 -24.87 -5.30
N LYS A 422 7.48 -23.88 -4.43
CA LYS A 422 8.20 -22.59 -4.54
C LYS A 422 9.28 -22.57 -3.47
N ASN A 423 10.47 -22.04 -3.82
CA ASN A 423 11.64 -22.10 -2.92
C ASN A 423 11.88 -20.82 -2.09
N ARG A 424 11.28 -19.68 -2.44
CA ARG A 424 11.59 -18.38 -1.81
C ARG A 424 10.76 -18.09 -0.57
N ARG A 425 11.40 -18.00 0.62
CA ARG A 425 10.75 -17.46 1.83
C ARG A 425 10.49 -15.96 1.64
N SER A 426 9.32 -15.50 2.08
CA SER A 426 9.06 -14.07 2.16
C SER A 426 9.71 -13.48 3.41
N ALA A 427 10.39 -12.34 3.25
CA ALA A 427 10.95 -11.58 4.36
C ALA A 427 9.92 -10.75 5.12
N PHE A 428 8.71 -10.60 4.56
CA PHE A 428 7.64 -9.80 5.15
C PHE A 428 6.89 -10.59 6.21
N LEU A 429 6.67 -9.95 7.36
CA LEU A 429 5.93 -10.53 8.49
C LEU A 429 4.52 -10.96 8.10
N TRP A 430 3.89 -10.22 7.18
CA TRP A 430 2.50 -10.41 6.79
C TRP A 430 2.32 -11.06 5.40
N ALA A 431 3.32 -11.75 4.87
CA ALA A 431 3.15 -12.41 3.58
C ALA A 431 2.29 -13.69 3.70
N ASP A 432 1.20 -13.73 2.95
CA ASP A 432 0.32 -14.89 2.82
C ASP A 432 0.97 -16.03 2.01
N GLU A 433 1.93 -15.71 1.13
CA GLU A 433 2.53 -16.69 0.22
C GLU A 433 4.07 -16.68 0.19
N VAL A 434 4.64 -17.90 0.11
CA VAL A 434 5.88 -18.16 -0.61
C VAL A 434 5.67 -17.70 -2.06
N VAL A 435 6.28 -16.58 -2.43
CA VAL A 435 5.96 -15.84 -3.67
C VAL A 435 6.30 -16.65 -4.93
N SER A 436 5.44 -16.55 -5.96
CA SER A 436 5.65 -17.17 -7.28
C SER A 436 6.88 -16.58 -8.00
N GLU A 437 7.54 -17.40 -8.82
CA GLU A 437 8.66 -16.99 -9.70
C GLU A 437 8.29 -15.82 -10.62
N LYS A 438 7.01 -15.71 -10.98
CA LYS A 438 6.44 -14.47 -11.50
C LYS A 438 6.11 -13.57 -10.33
N GLY A 439 7.11 -12.81 -9.89
CA GLY A 439 6.88 -11.62 -9.09
C GLY A 439 5.82 -10.79 -9.82
N ARG A 440 4.71 -10.49 -9.13
CA ARG A 440 3.88 -9.35 -9.51
C ARG A 440 4.85 -8.19 -9.58
N LYS A 441 5.15 -7.70 -10.79
CA LYS A 441 6.20 -6.71 -11.08
C LYS A 441 6.28 -5.70 -9.94
N GLU A 442 7.23 -5.92 -9.03
CA GLU A 442 7.61 -4.92 -8.05
C GLU A 442 8.08 -3.75 -8.90
N SER A 443 7.42 -2.61 -8.71
CA SER A 443 7.77 -1.39 -9.40
C SER A 443 9.25 -1.14 -9.21
N LYS A 444 10.03 -1.31 -10.29
CA LYS A 444 11.47 -1.08 -10.32
C LYS A 444 11.74 0.32 -9.76
N ILE A 445 12.29 0.36 -8.54
CA ILE A 445 13.01 1.52 -8.04
C ILE A 445 14.35 1.47 -8.76
N TRP A 446 14.55 2.41 -9.67
CA TRP A 446 15.78 2.52 -10.45
C TRP A 446 16.89 3.10 -9.55
N HIS A 447 17.95 2.34 -9.32
CA HIS A 447 19.24 2.90 -8.92
C HIS A 447 20.11 3.01 -10.18
N ALA A 448 20.36 4.24 -10.62
CA ALA A 448 21.28 4.53 -11.70
C ALA A 448 22.72 4.42 -11.18
N LYS A 449 23.53 3.58 -11.85
CA LYS A 449 24.97 3.45 -11.62
C LYS A 449 25.68 4.38 -12.61
N VAL A 450 26.39 5.38 -12.09
CA VAL A 450 27.16 6.36 -12.87
C VAL A 450 28.41 5.70 -13.45
N ARG A 451 28.68 5.96 -14.74
CA ARG A 451 30.01 5.91 -15.35
C ARG A 451 30.08 6.99 -16.43
N GLU A 452 31.22 7.67 -16.46
CA GLU A 452 31.51 8.91 -17.18
C GLU A 452 31.64 8.74 -18.70
N GLY A 453 31.22 9.79 -19.42
CA GLY A 453 31.43 10.04 -20.86
C GLY A 453 30.96 11.44 -21.23
N GLU A 454 31.86 12.31 -21.65
CA GLU A 454 31.71 13.78 -21.67
C GLU A 454 30.80 14.34 -22.78
N GLY A 455 30.13 15.47 -22.49
CA GLY A 455 29.78 16.50 -23.47
C GLY A 455 28.29 16.69 -23.82
N SER A 456 27.51 15.62 -24.04
CA SER A 456 26.08 15.71 -24.41
C SER A 456 25.12 15.12 -23.37
N GLU A 457 25.69 14.60 -22.28
CA GLU A 457 24.99 13.78 -21.31
C GLU A 457 24.28 14.62 -20.24
N GLN A 458 24.69 15.88 -20.01
CA GLN A 458 24.04 16.76 -19.02
C GLN A 458 22.62 17.17 -19.41
N GLU A 459 22.32 17.42 -20.69
CA GLU A 459 20.96 17.73 -21.13
C GLU A 459 20.06 16.48 -21.12
N ARG A 460 20.61 15.31 -21.48
CA ARG A 460 19.92 14.02 -21.41
C ARG A 460 19.69 13.55 -19.97
N GLN A 461 20.64 13.81 -19.08
CA GLN A 461 20.57 13.48 -17.66
C GLN A 461 19.59 14.41 -16.94
N LYS A 462 19.61 15.72 -17.25
CA LYS A 462 18.60 16.67 -16.79
C LYS A 462 17.22 16.30 -17.30
N ALA A 463 17.08 15.90 -18.56
CA ALA A 463 15.82 15.41 -19.11
C ALA A 463 15.36 14.11 -18.42
N LYS A 464 16.25 13.17 -18.08
CA LYS A 464 15.93 11.92 -17.36
C LYS A 464 15.58 12.15 -15.88
N GLU A 465 16.28 13.06 -15.20
CA GLU A 465 15.99 13.45 -13.81
C GLU A 465 14.68 14.21 -13.72
N GLU A 466 14.40 15.08 -14.70
CA GLU A 466 13.12 15.76 -14.83
C GLU A 466 11.99 14.80 -15.27
N GLU A 467 12.28 13.80 -16.12
CA GLU A 467 11.36 12.72 -16.49
C GLU A 467 11.03 11.84 -15.27
N ALA A 468 12.02 11.54 -14.42
CA ALA A 468 11.80 10.86 -13.15
C ALA A 468 10.94 11.72 -12.20
N ALA A 469 11.23 13.01 -12.06
CA ALA A 469 10.45 13.94 -11.24
C ALA A 469 9.00 14.09 -11.72
N PHE A 470 8.79 14.09 -13.04
CA PHE A 470 7.50 14.18 -13.71
C PHE A 470 6.69 12.87 -13.65
N MET A 471 7.34 11.72 -13.84
CA MET A 471 6.70 10.41 -13.64
C MET A 471 6.34 10.19 -12.17
N ASP A 472 7.05 10.85 -11.26
CA ASP A 472 6.74 10.86 -9.84
C ASP A 472 5.60 11.86 -9.52
N TRP A 473 5.45 12.96 -10.28
CA TRP A 473 4.26 13.84 -10.28
C TRP A 473 2.98 13.13 -10.78
N PHE A 474 3.11 12.19 -11.73
CA PHE A 474 2.01 11.30 -12.16
C PHE A 474 1.71 10.20 -11.14
N ARG A 475 2.72 9.74 -10.39
CA ARG A 475 2.60 8.66 -9.41
C ARG A 475 2.22 9.14 -8.01
N GLU A 476 2.30 10.43 -7.72
CA GLU A 476 1.91 10.98 -6.42
C GLU A 476 0.42 10.67 -6.14
N PRO A 477 0.12 9.85 -5.12
CA PRO A 477 -1.23 9.73 -4.61
C PRO A 477 -1.54 11.00 -3.82
N TYR A 478 -2.05 12.03 -4.50
CA TYR A 478 -2.60 13.22 -3.84
C TYR A 478 -4.01 13.01 -3.25
N CYS A 479 -4.50 11.76 -3.29
CA CYS A 479 -5.58 11.29 -2.46
C CYS A 479 -4.96 10.57 -1.26
N THR A 480 -5.15 11.10 -0.06
CA THR A 480 -5.43 10.24 1.09
C THR A 480 -6.49 9.25 0.64
N LYS A 481 -6.16 7.96 0.62
CA LYS A 481 -7.16 6.91 0.60
C LYS A 481 -7.90 7.01 1.92
N ASP A 482 -8.95 7.82 1.93
CA ASP A 482 -10.04 7.86 2.91
C ASP A 482 -11.23 8.46 2.16
N CYS A 483 -11.88 7.62 1.35
CA CYS A 483 -13.27 7.75 0.90
C CYS A 483 -13.72 6.34 0.53
N LEU A 484 -13.80 5.49 1.57
CA LEU A 484 -14.86 4.50 1.86
C LEU A 484 -14.46 3.78 3.15
#